data_AF-A0A2N7QC83-F1
#
_entry.id   AF-A0A2N7QC83-F1
#
_cell.length_a   1.000
_cell.length_b   1.000
_cell.length_c   1.000
_cell.angle_alpha   90.00
_cell.angle_beta   90.00
_cell.angle_gamma   90.00
#
_symmetry.space_group_name_H-M   'P 1'
#
loop_
_entity.id
_entity.type
_entity.pdbx_description
1 polymer ?
#
loop_
_entity_poly.entity_id
_entity_poly.type
_entity_poly.pdbx_seq_one_letter_code
_entity_poly.pdbx_strand_id
1 'polypeptide(L)'
;IEKKLDKLLTWLNDLKENIILSSKIFTPVEEILIKRHIAVDIPSMYGRYKEKKFDALGLTFRIEYLINSLFEKLIDYFELSFVTKASFFKILKILKLFRRALYIDGILSQKFDTYLNLLESSIKSYPLSYKQYLDIFRGLIDGVQHIIQAYYVSPFLKVFPLVFEALNPEDIQEKYKRCFKNLHNKEEAYFCISEIVIREIIDNAFVLKYLDKFLKKIYHLLSSYAEKIDMEDLNLLMSYDPRRTISLIHKPNYFVSDLLYLGNKGYNLTILAKEENIGIKIPFGFILTTEVFRCYKLIKKYKELWEDYEAKIKEHVRILENLTNKKFGDKKNPLLFSIRSGSALSMPGMMSTLLNVGVNEEIIEGLAEISKNPWFAWDTYRRFIQSWAMSYGIPRDFFNNLMREHKRKYKVKKKKDFAGEQMRELALLYRRSVEKLGVYILDDPWEQLFKGIELILNSWHNHKANAYREIMQLSEEWGTAVIVQQMVFGNKTLSSGTGVTLTTSPVGKFPRIILWGDYTPYNQGEDIVSGLVNAYPISLEQRKIENREGHP
;
A
#
# COMPACT_ATOMS: atom_id res chain seq x y z
N ILE A 1 13.93 14.10 -7.72
CA ILE A 1 14.66 13.95 -9.01
C ILE A 1 13.72 14.10 -10.19
N GLU A 2 12.62 13.35 -10.25
CA GLU A 2 11.62 13.40 -11.35
C GLU A 2 11.15 14.82 -11.73
N LYS A 3 10.75 15.66 -10.76
CA LYS A 3 10.35 17.06 -11.05
C LYS A 3 11.46 17.90 -11.69
N LYS A 4 12.73 17.61 -11.39
CA LYS A 4 13.89 18.29 -11.99
C LYS A 4 14.08 17.82 -13.43
N LEU A 5 14.04 16.51 -13.65
CA LEU A 5 14.09 15.91 -14.99
C LEU A 5 13.00 16.49 -15.90
N ASP A 6 11.76 16.56 -15.40
CA ASP A 6 10.63 17.07 -16.17
C ASP A 6 10.83 18.53 -16.63
N LYS A 7 11.31 19.40 -15.74
CA LYS A 7 11.65 20.79 -16.08
C LYS A 7 12.80 20.91 -17.07
N LEU A 8 13.87 20.12 -16.87
CA LEU A 8 15.04 20.14 -17.75
C LEU A 8 14.70 19.63 -19.15
N LEU A 9 13.88 18.58 -19.27
CA LEU A 9 13.37 18.10 -20.55
C LEU A 9 12.49 19.13 -21.25
N THR A 10 11.66 19.87 -20.50
CA THR A 10 10.90 21.00 -21.07
C THR A 10 11.82 22.07 -21.62
N TRP A 11 12.86 22.42 -20.89
CA TRP A 11 13.81 23.44 -21.32
C TRP A 11 14.63 22.98 -22.52
N LEU A 12 15.07 21.71 -22.54
CA LEU A 12 15.78 21.12 -23.67
C LEU A 12 14.92 21.13 -24.94
N ASN A 13 13.63 20.80 -24.82
CA ASN A 13 12.68 20.86 -25.94
C ASN A 13 12.52 22.30 -26.46
N ASP A 14 12.37 23.26 -25.56
CA ASP A 14 12.24 24.69 -25.91
C ASP A 14 13.47 25.22 -26.66
N LEU A 15 14.68 24.87 -26.22
CA LEU A 15 15.91 25.22 -26.93
C LEU A 15 15.95 24.61 -28.33
N LYS A 16 15.56 23.33 -28.48
CA LYS A 16 15.56 22.64 -29.77
C LYS A 16 14.52 23.24 -30.73
N GLU A 17 13.25 23.34 -30.31
CA GLU A 17 12.15 23.78 -31.18
C GLU A 17 12.17 25.29 -31.46
N ASN A 18 12.35 26.12 -30.42
CA ASN A 18 12.14 27.56 -30.54
C ASN A 18 13.41 28.34 -30.90
N ILE A 19 14.59 27.72 -30.82
CA ILE A 19 15.86 28.39 -31.15
C ILE A 19 16.62 27.64 -32.24
N ILE A 20 17.01 26.38 -32.00
CA ILE A 20 17.94 25.66 -32.88
C ILE A 20 17.27 25.34 -34.22
N LEU A 21 16.12 24.66 -34.19
CA LEU A 21 15.35 24.24 -35.36
C LEU A 21 14.39 25.32 -35.86
N SER A 22 14.32 26.47 -35.18
CA SER A 22 13.49 27.59 -35.60
C SER A 22 13.94 28.13 -36.96
N SER A 23 12.97 28.44 -37.82
CA SER A 23 13.18 29.16 -39.08
C SER A 23 13.63 30.61 -38.85
N LYS A 24 13.55 31.11 -37.61
CA LYS A 24 14.04 32.44 -37.25
C LYS A 24 15.56 32.54 -37.41
N ILE A 25 15.99 33.57 -38.11
CA ILE A 25 17.41 33.94 -38.22
C ILE A 25 17.77 34.81 -37.02
N PHE A 26 18.85 34.47 -36.34
CA PHE A 26 19.39 35.25 -35.23
C PHE A 26 20.67 35.93 -35.71
N THR A 27 20.78 37.24 -35.54
CA THR A 27 21.96 38.00 -35.97
C THR A 27 23.17 37.63 -35.09
N PRO A 28 24.29 37.20 -35.69
CA PRO A 28 25.51 36.92 -34.94
C PRO A 28 26.16 38.23 -34.46
N VAL A 29 26.88 38.14 -33.34
CA VAL A 29 27.74 39.19 -32.81
C VAL A 29 29.18 38.72 -32.96
N GLU A 30 29.94 39.44 -33.78
CA GLU A 30 31.33 39.14 -34.08
C GLU A 30 32.24 40.26 -33.60
N GLU A 31 33.08 39.94 -32.62
CA GLU A 31 34.16 40.81 -32.12
C GLU A 31 35.50 40.13 -32.45
N ILE A 32 35.82 40.00 -33.73
CA ILE A 32 37.03 39.30 -34.20
C ILE A 32 38.10 40.32 -34.60
N LEU A 33 39.24 40.27 -33.91
CA LEU A 33 40.44 41.06 -34.20
C LEU A 33 41.45 40.20 -34.94
N ILE A 34 41.91 40.70 -36.08
CA ILE A 34 42.99 40.06 -36.85
C ILE A 34 44.32 40.59 -36.30
N LYS A 35 45.21 39.71 -35.81
CA LYS A 35 46.54 40.15 -35.39
C LYS A 35 47.36 40.61 -36.59
N ARG A 36 48.08 41.73 -36.45
CA ARG A 36 48.94 42.31 -37.50
C ARG A 36 50.23 41.53 -37.78
N HIS A 37 50.55 40.49 -37.00
CA HIS A 37 51.75 39.67 -37.20
C HIS A 37 51.36 38.25 -37.64
N ILE A 38 51.79 37.90 -38.85
CA ILE A 38 51.74 36.55 -39.41
C ILE A 38 52.97 35.82 -38.85
N ALA A 39 52.76 34.92 -37.90
CA ALA A 39 53.74 33.88 -37.63
C ALA A 39 53.35 32.69 -38.52
N VAL A 40 54.15 32.44 -39.58
CA VAL A 40 54.07 31.22 -40.39
C VAL A 40 52.72 31.03 -41.11
N ASP A 41 52.35 31.94 -42.02
CA ASP A 41 51.23 31.85 -42.98
C ASP A 41 49.83 31.44 -42.46
N ILE A 42 49.62 31.39 -41.14
CA ILE A 42 48.31 31.18 -40.52
C ILE A 42 47.86 32.52 -39.92
N PRO A 43 46.78 33.14 -40.42
CA PRO A 43 46.23 34.35 -39.84
C PRO A 43 45.80 34.08 -38.39
N SER A 44 46.51 34.67 -37.42
CA SER A 44 46.13 34.56 -36.02
C SER A 44 44.98 35.51 -35.72
N MET A 45 43.77 34.97 -35.60
CA MET A 45 42.58 35.71 -35.18
C MET A 45 42.38 35.57 -33.66
N TYR A 46 41.97 36.65 -33.00
CA TYR A 46 41.54 36.63 -31.61
C TYR A 46 40.21 37.35 -31.49
N GLY A 47 39.20 36.73 -30.90
CA GLY A 47 37.89 37.34 -30.82
C GLY A 47 36.82 36.49 -30.20
N ARG A 48 35.61 37.03 -30.19
CA ARG A 48 34.41 36.32 -29.75
C ARG A 48 33.38 36.31 -30.87
N TYR A 49 32.88 35.13 -31.15
CA TYR A 49 31.71 34.92 -31.97
C TYR A 49 30.57 34.48 -31.05
N LYS A 50 29.41 35.14 -31.14
CA LYS A 50 28.21 34.74 -30.41
C LYS A 50 27.02 34.72 -31.36
N GLU A 51 26.31 33.61 -31.39
CA GLU A 51 25.03 33.49 -32.07
C GLU A 51 24.09 32.70 -31.17
N LYS A 52 22.83 33.13 -31.11
CA LYS A 52 21.85 32.49 -30.22
C LYS A 52 21.68 31.00 -30.50
N LYS A 53 21.80 30.54 -31.76
CA LYS A 53 21.72 29.12 -32.11
C LYS A 53 22.91 28.32 -31.57
N PHE A 54 24.14 28.82 -31.75
CA PHE A 54 25.34 28.17 -31.22
C PHE A 54 25.38 28.20 -29.68
N ASP A 55 24.98 29.31 -29.06
CA ASP A 55 24.86 29.41 -27.59
C ASP A 55 23.83 28.42 -27.06
N ALA A 56 22.68 28.29 -27.74
CA ALA A 56 21.65 27.30 -27.39
C ALA A 56 22.17 25.87 -27.56
N LEU A 57 22.91 25.57 -28.62
CA LEU A 57 23.53 24.26 -28.84
C LEU A 57 24.57 23.92 -27.75
N GLY A 58 25.40 24.88 -27.35
CA GLY A 58 26.31 24.70 -26.23
C GLY A 58 25.57 24.42 -24.92
N LEU A 59 24.41 25.07 -24.73
CA LEU A 59 23.56 24.86 -23.56
C LEU A 59 22.84 23.51 -23.59
N THR A 60 22.43 23.00 -24.76
CA THR A 60 21.80 21.66 -24.86
C THR A 60 22.75 20.58 -24.36
N PHE A 61 24.03 20.59 -24.76
CA PHE A 61 25.01 19.59 -24.28
C PHE A 61 25.18 19.62 -22.75
N ARG A 62 25.19 20.82 -22.14
CA ARG A 62 25.28 20.96 -20.67
C ARG A 62 24.03 20.43 -19.97
N ILE A 63 22.85 20.69 -20.54
CA ILE A 63 21.58 20.18 -20.02
C ILE A 63 21.49 18.67 -20.19
N GLU A 64 21.88 18.13 -21.34
CA GLU A 64 21.91 16.68 -21.60
C GLU A 64 22.82 15.94 -20.63
N TYR A 65 24.03 16.49 -20.37
CA TYR A 65 24.94 15.97 -19.36
C TYR A 65 24.28 15.92 -17.96
N LEU A 66 23.60 17.01 -17.56
CA LEU A 66 22.88 17.07 -16.29
C LEU A 66 21.72 16.06 -16.23
N ILE A 67 20.96 15.93 -17.32
CA ILE A 67 19.85 14.97 -17.43
C ILE A 67 20.37 13.53 -17.32
N ASN A 68 21.45 13.18 -18.02
CA ASN A 68 22.10 11.87 -17.93
C ASN A 68 22.50 11.54 -16.47
N SER A 69 23.16 12.48 -15.77
CA SER A 69 23.51 12.30 -14.36
C SER A 69 22.28 12.14 -13.46
N LEU A 70 21.17 12.83 -13.76
CA LEU A 70 19.92 12.69 -13.00
C LEU A 70 19.22 11.36 -13.27
N PHE A 71 19.25 10.83 -14.50
CA PHE A 71 18.72 9.50 -14.81
C PHE A 71 19.55 8.40 -14.15
N GLU A 72 20.88 8.52 -14.15
CA GLU A 72 21.76 7.59 -13.44
C GLU A 72 21.39 7.52 -11.95
N LYS A 73 21.36 8.68 -11.28
CA LYS A 73 20.94 8.76 -9.87
C LYS A 73 19.54 8.20 -9.67
N LEU A 74 18.60 8.50 -10.55
CA LEU A 74 17.23 7.99 -10.46
C LEU A 74 17.20 6.45 -10.44
N ILE A 75 18.00 5.79 -11.27
CA ILE A 75 18.08 4.32 -11.36
C ILE A 75 18.75 3.74 -10.12
N ASP A 76 19.78 4.39 -9.61
CA ASP A 76 20.52 3.92 -8.44
C ASP A 76 19.66 4.04 -7.15
N TYR A 77 18.91 5.13 -6.98
CA TYR A 77 17.91 5.27 -5.91
C TYR A 77 16.66 4.40 -6.09
N PHE A 78 16.49 3.78 -7.26
CA PHE A 78 15.39 2.88 -7.51
C PHE A 78 15.69 1.50 -6.90
N GLU A 79 15.52 1.41 -5.57
CA GLU A 79 15.51 0.15 -4.85
C GLU A 79 14.07 -0.40 -4.82
N LEU A 80 13.92 -1.62 -5.32
CA LEU A 80 12.70 -2.41 -5.13
C LEU A 80 13.13 -3.71 -4.47
N SER A 81 12.69 -3.92 -3.23
CA SER A 81 12.68 -5.26 -2.64
C SER A 81 11.66 -6.16 -3.36
N PHE A 82 10.56 -5.56 -3.86
CA PHE A 82 9.50 -6.28 -4.57
C PHE A 82 8.82 -5.49 -5.70
N VAL A 83 8.42 -6.17 -6.79
CA VAL A 83 7.64 -5.55 -7.88
C VAL A 83 6.16 -5.86 -7.65
N THR A 84 5.39 -4.84 -7.27
CA THR A 84 3.93 -4.91 -7.12
C THR A 84 3.26 -4.02 -8.18
N LYS A 85 1.92 -3.99 -8.19
CA LYS A 85 1.16 -3.05 -9.04
C LYS A 85 1.60 -1.60 -8.82
N ALA A 86 1.88 -1.22 -7.57
CA ALA A 86 2.36 0.11 -7.21
C ALA A 86 3.77 0.39 -7.80
N SER A 87 4.64 -0.61 -7.84
CA SER A 87 5.96 -0.50 -8.48
C SER A 87 5.82 -0.21 -9.97
N PHE A 88 4.87 -0.84 -10.68
CA PHE A 88 4.64 -0.59 -12.10
C PHE A 88 4.17 0.84 -12.41
N PHE A 89 3.37 1.48 -11.55
CA PHE A 89 3.05 2.91 -11.71
C PHE A 89 4.31 3.78 -11.70
N LYS A 90 5.25 3.49 -10.79
CA LYS A 90 6.51 4.21 -10.66
C LYS A 90 7.42 3.97 -11.87
N ILE A 91 7.53 2.71 -12.30
CA ILE A 91 8.27 2.31 -13.51
C ILE A 91 7.71 3.02 -14.74
N LEU A 92 6.39 2.98 -14.95
CA LEU A 92 5.74 3.63 -16.08
C LEU A 92 6.06 5.13 -16.12
N LYS A 93 6.01 5.81 -14.97
CA LYS A 93 6.34 7.24 -14.89
C LYS A 93 7.77 7.52 -15.32
N ILE A 94 8.73 6.69 -14.91
CA ILE A 94 10.14 6.81 -15.30
C ILE A 94 10.31 6.52 -16.80
N LEU A 95 9.69 5.46 -17.32
CA LEU A 95 9.74 5.12 -18.74
C LEU A 95 9.14 6.22 -19.62
N LYS A 96 8.10 6.94 -19.16
CA LYS A 96 7.57 8.11 -19.87
C LYS A 96 8.57 9.28 -19.93
N LEU A 97 9.40 9.46 -18.91
CA LEU A 97 10.50 10.45 -18.95
C LEU A 97 11.57 10.03 -19.97
N PHE A 98 11.92 8.74 -20.02
CA PHE A 98 12.83 8.22 -21.05
C PHE A 98 12.25 8.37 -22.46
N ARG A 99 10.98 7.99 -22.68
CA ARG A 99 10.31 8.20 -23.97
C ARG A 99 10.38 9.65 -24.40
N ARG A 100 10.10 10.58 -23.48
CA ARG A 100 10.16 12.02 -23.76
C ARG A 100 11.58 12.47 -24.12
N ALA A 101 12.60 11.98 -23.42
CA ALA A 101 13.99 12.28 -23.73
C ALA A 101 14.41 11.77 -25.12
N LEU A 102 14.03 10.54 -25.48
CA LEU A 102 14.25 9.98 -26.82
C LEU A 102 13.56 10.82 -27.91
N TYR A 103 12.31 11.22 -27.67
CA TYR A 103 11.57 12.07 -28.61
C TYR A 103 12.25 13.43 -28.84
N ILE A 104 12.72 14.07 -27.77
CA ILE A 104 13.50 15.32 -27.84
C ILE A 104 14.81 15.10 -28.62
N ASP A 105 15.36 13.89 -28.60
CA ASP A 105 16.54 13.52 -29.40
C ASP A 105 16.21 13.17 -30.87
N GLY A 106 14.93 13.21 -31.27
CA GLY A 106 14.49 12.83 -32.61
C GLY A 106 14.36 11.32 -32.82
N ILE A 107 14.38 10.54 -31.74
CA ILE A 107 14.30 9.08 -31.76
C ILE A 107 12.86 8.65 -31.56
N LEU A 108 12.33 7.90 -32.53
CA LEU A 108 11.00 7.32 -32.52
C LEU A 108 11.09 5.80 -32.60
N SER A 109 10.32 5.11 -31.79
CA SER A 109 10.25 3.64 -31.84
C SER A 109 8.84 3.16 -31.58
N GLN A 110 8.17 2.78 -32.67
CA GLN A 110 6.82 2.23 -32.61
C GLN A 110 6.78 0.98 -31.71
N LYS A 111 7.81 0.11 -31.78
CA LYS A 111 7.90 -1.10 -30.95
C LYS A 111 7.98 -0.75 -29.46
N PHE A 112 8.87 0.17 -29.09
CA PHE A 112 8.99 0.62 -27.69
C PHE A 112 7.67 1.23 -27.19
N ASP A 113 7.05 2.10 -28.00
CA ASP A 113 5.79 2.76 -27.65
C ASP A 113 4.63 1.78 -27.51
N THR A 114 4.54 0.76 -28.36
CA THR A 114 3.52 -0.30 -28.25
C THR A 114 3.61 -1.00 -26.89
N TYR A 115 4.79 -1.46 -26.48
CA TYR A 115 4.95 -2.15 -25.20
C TYR A 115 4.78 -1.21 -24.00
N LEU A 116 5.18 0.06 -24.12
CA LEU A 116 4.94 1.06 -23.08
C LEU A 116 3.44 1.34 -22.90
N ASN A 117 2.68 1.38 -24.00
CA ASN A 117 1.23 1.55 -23.97
C ASN A 117 0.50 0.30 -23.44
N LEU A 118 1.03 -0.91 -23.70
CA LEU A 118 0.55 -2.14 -23.08
C LEU A 118 0.75 -2.10 -21.56
N LEU A 119 1.93 -1.68 -21.10
CA LEU A 119 2.20 -1.49 -19.67
C LEU A 119 1.23 -0.48 -19.06
N GLU A 120 1.01 0.66 -19.70
CA GLU A 120 0.06 1.68 -19.23
C GLU A 120 -1.38 1.15 -19.13
N SER A 121 -1.84 0.43 -20.15
CA SER A 121 -3.17 -0.16 -20.19
C SER A 121 -3.37 -1.21 -19.08
N SER A 122 -2.35 -2.02 -18.82
CA SER A 122 -2.39 -3.05 -17.78
C SER A 122 -2.61 -2.47 -16.36
N ILE A 123 -2.03 -1.30 -16.12
CA ILE A 123 -2.08 -0.65 -14.82
C ILE A 123 -3.48 -0.06 -14.58
N LYS A 124 -4.11 0.47 -15.63
CA LYS A 124 -5.40 1.17 -15.58
C LYS A 124 -6.60 0.22 -15.59
N SER A 125 -6.60 -0.76 -16.49
CA SER A 125 -7.86 -1.40 -16.91
C SER A 125 -7.83 -2.91 -16.92
N TYR A 126 -6.68 -3.54 -17.19
CA TYR A 126 -6.62 -4.99 -17.39
C TYR A 126 -5.50 -5.64 -16.57
N PRO A 127 -5.81 -6.44 -15.54
CA PRO A 127 -4.78 -7.14 -14.79
C PRO A 127 -4.08 -8.15 -15.70
N LEU A 128 -2.75 -8.06 -15.78
CA LEU A 128 -1.93 -9.01 -16.51
C LEU A 128 -1.31 -10.04 -15.55
N SER A 129 -1.12 -11.24 -16.06
CA SER A 129 -0.31 -12.26 -15.41
C SER A 129 1.16 -11.84 -15.35
N TYR A 130 1.91 -12.47 -14.45
CA TYR A 130 3.35 -12.26 -14.32
C TYR A 130 4.11 -12.50 -15.64
N LYS A 131 3.77 -13.57 -16.38
CA LYS A 131 4.41 -13.87 -17.69
C LYS A 131 4.16 -12.78 -18.73
N GLN A 132 2.95 -12.23 -18.77
CA GLN A 132 2.62 -11.11 -19.66
C GLN A 132 3.42 -9.84 -19.30
N TYR A 133 3.67 -9.58 -18.01
CA TYR A 133 4.59 -8.52 -17.63
C TYR A 133 6.02 -8.79 -18.10
N LEU A 134 6.53 -10.03 -17.96
CA LEU A 134 7.85 -10.39 -18.51
C LEU A 134 7.93 -10.16 -20.01
N ASP A 135 6.88 -10.51 -20.76
CA ASP A 135 6.83 -10.31 -22.21
C ASP A 135 6.83 -8.82 -22.58
N ILE A 136 6.13 -7.98 -21.81
CA ILE A 136 6.17 -6.53 -21.97
C ILE A 136 7.59 -5.98 -21.77
N PHE A 137 8.27 -6.38 -20.69
CA PHE A 137 9.64 -5.90 -20.41
C PHE A 137 10.65 -6.43 -21.44
N ARG A 138 10.51 -7.68 -21.89
CA ARG A 138 11.31 -8.21 -23.00
C ARG A 138 11.06 -7.40 -24.28
N GLY A 139 9.81 -7.10 -24.59
CA GLY A 139 9.43 -6.26 -25.74
C GLY A 139 9.97 -4.82 -25.67
N LEU A 140 10.01 -4.22 -24.47
CA LEU A 140 10.64 -2.92 -24.24
C LEU A 140 12.16 -2.98 -24.48
N ILE A 141 12.84 -4.01 -23.96
CA ILE A 141 14.28 -4.23 -24.19
C ILE A 141 14.55 -4.39 -25.68
N ASP A 142 13.78 -5.22 -26.37
CA ASP A 142 13.89 -5.37 -27.82
C ASP A 142 13.63 -4.05 -28.55
N GLY A 143 12.68 -3.23 -28.08
CA GLY A 143 12.41 -1.90 -28.61
C GLY A 143 13.64 -0.97 -28.52
N VAL A 144 14.41 -1.06 -27.44
CA VAL A 144 15.69 -0.35 -27.28
C VAL A 144 16.76 -0.89 -28.23
N GLN A 145 16.84 -2.21 -28.42
CA GLN A 145 17.77 -2.81 -29.39
C GLN A 145 17.45 -2.34 -30.82
N HIS A 146 16.17 -2.23 -31.17
CA HIS A 146 15.75 -1.67 -32.47
C HIS A 146 16.13 -0.19 -32.62
N ILE A 147 16.02 0.61 -31.54
CA ILE A 147 16.49 2.01 -31.54
C ILE A 147 17.99 2.07 -31.83
N ILE A 148 18.79 1.27 -31.10
CA ILE A 148 20.25 1.18 -31.30
C ILE A 148 20.54 0.86 -32.77
N GLN A 149 19.91 -0.18 -33.30
CA GLN A 149 20.13 -0.61 -34.68
C GLN A 149 19.74 0.47 -35.70
N ALA A 150 18.59 1.12 -35.54
CA ALA A 150 18.07 2.07 -36.52
C ALA A 150 18.80 3.42 -36.51
N TYR A 151 19.15 3.94 -35.33
CA TYR A 151 19.67 5.30 -35.18
C TYR A 151 21.18 5.39 -34.99
N TYR A 152 21.83 4.34 -34.47
CA TYR A 152 23.25 4.38 -34.10
C TYR A 152 24.12 3.38 -34.85
N VAL A 153 23.53 2.34 -35.46
CA VAL A 153 24.28 1.35 -36.26
C VAL A 153 24.03 1.55 -37.75
N SER A 154 22.77 1.44 -38.20
CA SER A 154 22.40 1.45 -39.62
C SER A 154 22.87 2.69 -40.39
N PRO A 155 22.85 3.92 -39.84
CA PRO A 155 23.35 5.09 -40.55
C PRO A 155 24.86 5.00 -40.86
N PHE A 156 25.62 4.32 -40.01
CA PHE A 156 27.07 4.18 -40.16
C PHE A 156 27.45 3.00 -41.04
N LEU A 157 26.59 1.98 -41.23
CA LEU A 157 26.90 0.82 -42.07
C LEU A 157 27.31 1.19 -43.51
N LYS A 158 26.78 2.29 -44.06
CA LYS A 158 27.13 2.76 -45.40
C LYS A 158 28.32 3.72 -45.43
N VAL A 159 28.50 4.49 -44.37
CA VAL A 159 29.53 5.55 -44.29
C VAL A 159 30.87 4.96 -43.84
N PHE A 160 30.84 4.03 -42.90
CA PHE A 160 32.04 3.49 -42.26
C PHE A 160 32.99 2.78 -43.25
N PRO A 161 32.53 1.99 -44.24
CA PRO A 161 33.42 1.42 -45.25
C PRO A 161 34.16 2.49 -46.06
N LEU A 162 33.47 3.57 -46.44
CA LEU A 162 34.04 4.67 -47.21
C LEU A 162 35.11 5.41 -46.41
N VAL A 163 34.83 5.69 -45.13
CA VAL A 163 35.78 6.33 -44.22
C VAL A 163 36.97 5.41 -43.97
N PHE A 164 36.74 4.11 -43.74
CA PHE A 164 37.80 3.15 -43.46
C PHE A 164 38.76 2.98 -44.64
N GLU A 165 38.25 2.95 -45.88
CA GLU A 165 39.10 2.90 -47.08
C GLU A 165 39.91 4.21 -47.29
N ALA A 166 39.42 5.34 -46.78
CA ALA A 166 40.11 6.63 -46.87
C ALA A 166 41.09 6.90 -45.72
N LEU A 167 41.15 6.06 -44.69
CA LEU A 167 41.99 6.28 -43.51
C LEU A 167 43.44 5.85 -43.78
N ASN A 168 44.39 6.78 -43.57
CA ASN A 168 45.80 6.41 -43.51
C ASN A 168 46.13 5.78 -42.15
N PRO A 169 46.93 4.70 -42.11
CA PRO A 169 47.32 4.05 -40.84
C PRO A 169 48.02 4.97 -39.83
N GLU A 170 48.71 6.01 -40.32
CA GLU A 170 49.46 6.98 -39.49
C GLU A 170 48.53 7.96 -38.74
N ASP A 171 47.35 8.24 -39.29
CA ASP A 171 46.36 9.18 -38.74
C ASP A 171 45.46 8.52 -37.67
N ILE A 172 45.64 7.22 -37.42
CA ILE A 172 44.79 6.44 -36.52
C ILE A 172 45.17 6.70 -35.06
N GLN A 173 44.17 7.08 -34.26
CA GLN A 173 44.35 7.30 -32.83
C GLN A 173 44.82 6.04 -32.09
N GLU A 174 45.62 6.24 -31.05
CA GLU A 174 46.28 5.16 -30.27
C GLU A 174 45.30 4.06 -29.80
N LYS A 175 44.08 4.46 -29.39
CA LYS A 175 43.04 3.53 -28.92
C LYS A 175 42.59 2.50 -29.97
N TYR A 176 42.75 2.80 -31.26
CA TYR A 176 42.39 1.92 -32.38
C TYR A 176 43.59 1.14 -32.92
N LYS A 177 44.84 1.56 -32.64
CA LYS A 177 46.05 0.86 -33.13
C LYS A 177 46.13 -0.60 -32.68
N ARG A 178 45.50 -0.95 -31.55
CA ARG A 178 45.37 -2.35 -31.09
C ARG A 178 44.64 -3.26 -32.09
N CYS A 179 43.70 -2.72 -32.87
CA CYS A 179 42.98 -3.47 -33.90
C CYS A 179 43.88 -3.84 -35.09
N PHE A 180 45.06 -3.24 -35.19
CA PHE A 180 46.05 -3.52 -36.23
C PHE A 180 47.25 -4.34 -35.74
N LYS A 181 47.27 -4.80 -34.48
CA LYS A 181 48.43 -5.51 -33.92
C LYS A 181 48.55 -6.99 -34.33
N ASN A 182 47.51 -7.60 -34.90
CA ASN A 182 47.50 -8.99 -35.38
C ASN A 182 47.15 -9.07 -36.88
N LEU A 183 48.04 -8.55 -37.74
CA LEU A 183 47.84 -8.39 -39.19
C LEU A 183 47.80 -9.73 -39.95
N HIS A 184 46.64 -10.38 -40.03
CA HIS A 184 46.38 -11.37 -41.07
C HIS A 184 45.22 -11.02 -42.01
N ASN A 185 44.29 -10.12 -41.63
CA ASN A 185 43.21 -9.69 -42.53
C ASN A 185 42.73 -8.24 -42.28
N LYS A 186 42.65 -7.43 -43.36
CA LYS A 186 42.14 -6.03 -43.34
C LYS A 186 40.69 -5.96 -42.84
N GLU A 187 39.93 -7.03 -43.07
CA GLU A 187 38.54 -7.17 -42.59
C GLU A 187 38.45 -7.24 -41.06
N GLU A 188 39.38 -7.92 -40.39
CA GLU A 188 39.36 -8.04 -38.92
C GLU A 188 39.61 -6.69 -38.24
N ALA A 189 40.52 -5.87 -38.80
CA ALA A 189 40.75 -4.52 -38.34
C ALA A 189 39.51 -3.63 -38.53
N TYR A 190 38.84 -3.75 -39.68
CA TYR A 190 37.57 -3.06 -39.95
C TYR A 190 36.50 -3.41 -38.90
N PHE A 191 36.28 -4.70 -38.62
CA PHE A 191 35.29 -5.13 -37.63
C PHE A 191 35.66 -4.66 -36.21
N CYS A 192 36.93 -4.71 -35.83
CA CYS A 192 37.39 -4.24 -34.52
C CYS A 192 37.17 -2.73 -34.33
N ILE A 193 37.53 -1.90 -35.31
CA ILE A 193 37.37 -0.44 -35.19
C ILE A 193 35.88 -0.06 -35.25
N SER A 194 35.12 -0.65 -36.17
CA SER A 194 33.67 -0.39 -36.27
C SER A 194 32.96 -0.73 -34.96
N GLU A 195 33.30 -1.84 -34.31
CA GLU A 195 32.74 -2.22 -33.01
C GLU A 195 33.07 -1.19 -31.91
N ILE A 196 34.33 -0.73 -31.83
CA ILE A 196 34.72 0.29 -30.85
C ILE A 196 33.99 1.61 -31.10
N VAL A 197 33.94 2.07 -32.36
CA VAL A 197 33.30 3.35 -32.71
C VAL A 197 31.80 3.31 -32.43
N ILE A 198 31.11 2.24 -32.87
CA ILE A 198 29.67 2.06 -32.62
C ILE A 198 29.42 2.01 -31.11
N ARG A 199 30.26 1.29 -30.34
CA ARG A 199 30.14 1.24 -28.88
C ARG A 199 30.30 2.61 -28.24
N GLU A 200 31.30 3.40 -28.64
CA GLU A 200 31.49 4.76 -28.13
C GLU A 200 30.33 5.69 -28.48
N ILE A 201 29.74 5.55 -29.68
CA ILE A 201 28.56 6.30 -30.09
C ILE A 201 27.37 5.95 -29.19
N ILE A 202 27.14 4.65 -28.93
CA ILE A 202 26.05 4.17 -28.07
C ILE A 202 26.28 4.59 -26.61
N ASP A 203 27.51 4.53 -26.11
CA ASP A 203 27.84 4.92 -24.74
C ASP A 203 27.63 6.43 -24.48
N ASN A 204 27.85 7.26 -25.50
CA ASN A 204 27.63 8.71 -25.45
C ASN A 204 26.21 9.12 -25.88
N ALA A 205 25.39 8.18 -26.35
CA ALA A 205 24.02 8.45 -26.76
C ALA A 205 23.19 9.01 -25.59
N PHE A 206 22.40 10.04 -25.87
CA PHE A 206 21.56 10.66 -24.86
C PHE A 206 20.57 9.64 -24.27
N VAL A 207 20.58 9.49 -22.94
CA VAL A 207 19.73 8.62 -22.12
C VAL A 207 19.72 7.10 -22.39
N LEU A 208 20.22 6.63 -23.54
CA LEU A 208 20.00 5.27 -24.05
C LEU A 208 20.58 4.19 -23.14
N LYS A 209 21.83 4.37 -22.71
CA LYS A 209 22.51 3.48 -21.76
C LYS A 209 21.74 3.32 -20.44
N TYR A 210 21.18 4.42 -19.94
CA TYR A 210 20.43 4.43 -18.69
C TYR A 210 19.06 3.75 -18.85
N LEU A 211 18.39 3.94 -19.99
CA LEU A 211 17.15 3.24 -20.32
C LEU A 211 17.37 1.72 -20.37
N ASP A 212 18.41 1.26 -21.07
CA ASP A 212 18.75 -0.16 -21.16
C ASP A 212 19.10 -0.75 -19.78
N LYS A 213 19.95 -0.06 -18.99
CA LYS A 213 20.28 -0.44 -17.60
C LYS A 213 19.01 -0.58 -16.75
N PHE A 214 18.09 0.38 -16.85
CA PHE A 214 16.85 0.39 -16.07
C PHE A 214 15.93 -0.78 -16.43
N LEU A 215 15.70 -1.01 -17.73
CA LEU A 215 14.84 -2.10 -18.21
C LEU A 215 15.43 -3.46 -17.84
N LYS A 216 16.73 -3.67 -18.03
CA LYS A 216 17.41 -4.92 -17.64
C LYS A 216 17.33 -5.14 -16.14
N LYS A 217 17.55 -4.12 -15.32
CA LYS A 217 17.41 -4.20 -13.84
C LYS A 217 16.02 -4.70 -13.45
N ILE A 218 14.96 -4.17 -14.06
CA ILE A 218 13.58 -4.60 -13.78
C ILE A 218 13.32 -6.01 -14.30
N TYR A 219 13.78 -6.32 -15.52
CA TYR A 219 13.60 -7.65 -16.11
C TYR A 219 14.28 -8.73 -15.26
N HIS A 220 15.53 -8.52 -14.84
CA HIS A 220 16.24 -9.45 -13.95
C HIS A 220 15.54 -9.61 -12.61
N LEU A 221 15.05 -8.51 -12.01
CA LEU A 221 14.29 -8.57 -10.77
C LEU A 221 13.02 -9.42 -10.95
N LEU A 222 12.24 -9.17 -11.99
CA LEU A 222 11.05 -9.96 -12.30
C LEU A 222 11.41 -11.42 -12.51
N SER A 223 12.37 -11.73 -13.39
CA SER A 223 12.79 -13.10 -13.70
C SER A 223 13.27 -13.87 -12.47
N SER A 224 13.95 -13.19 -11.52
CA SER A 224 14.41 -13.83 -10.27
C SER A 224 13.28 -14.33 -9.37
N TYR A 225 12.05 -13.82 -9.53
CA TYR A 225 10.91 -14.29 -8.75
C TYR A 225 10.38 -15.64 -9.22
N ALA A 226 10.48 -15.98 -10.51
CA ALA A 226 10.04 -17.27 -11.02
C ALA A 226 10.81 -18.45 -10.41
N GLU A 227 12.02 -18.19 -9.90
CA GLU A 227 12.84 -19.19 -9.21
C GLU A 227 12.45 -19.38 -7.74
N LYS A 228 11.73 -18.41 -7.14
CA LYS A 228 11.51 -18.33 -5.68
C LYS A 228 10.03 -18.41 -5.28
N ILE A 229 9.12 -18.15 -6.21
CA ILE A 229 7.69 -17.93 -5.94
C ILE A 229 6.90 -18.79 -6.93
N ASP A 230 5.85 -19.44 -6.44
CA ASP A 230 4.95 -20.19 -7.31
C ASP A 230 4.15 -19.25 -8.24
N MET A 231 3.68 -19.79 -9.36
CA MET A 231 3.02 -19.00 -10.40
C MET A 231 1.71 -18.36 -9.94
N GLU A 232 1.00 -18.99 -9.01
CA GLU A 232 -0.28 -18.50 -8.48
C GLU A 232 -0.05 -17.27 -7.60
N ASP A 233 0.90 -17.36 -6.67
CA ASP A 233 1.33 -16.25 -5.82
C ASP A 233 1.92 -15.12 -6.67
N LEU A 234 2.67 -15.41 -7.74
CA LEU A 234 3.17 -14.37 -8.65
C LEU A 234 2.04 -13.57 -9.30
N ASN A 235 1.02 -14.25 -9.81
CA ASN A 235 -0.11 -13.56 -10.43
C ASN A 235 -0.89 -12.73 -9.42
N LEU A 236 -1.10 -13.26 -8.21
CA LEU A 236 -1.77 -12.53 -7.15
C LEU A 236 -0.95 -11.29 -6.75
N LEU A 237 0.37 -11.43 -6.64
CA LEU A 237 1.27 -10.33 -6.32
C LEU A 237 1.23 -9.20 -7.36
N MET A 238 1.18 -9.53 -8.65
CA MET A 238 1.07 -8.51 -9.71
C MET A 238 -0.20 -7.67 -9.57
N SER A 239 -1.25 -8.23 -8.98
CA SER A 239 -2.51 -7.54 -8.72
C SER A 239 -2.55 -6.81 -7.37
N TYR A 240 -1.68 -7.16 -6.42
CA TYR A 240 -1.64 -6.57 -5.08
C TYR A 240 -1.26 -5.09 -5.13
N ASP A 241 -2.10 -4.24 -4.55
CA ASP A 241 -1.82 -2.82 -4.39
C ASP A 241 -1.68 -2.46 -2.90
N PRO A 242 -0.44 -2.27 -2.41
CA PRO A 242 -0.19 -1.95 -1.01
C PRO A 242 -0.89 -0.66 -0.55
N ARG A 243 -1.29 0.24 -1.47
CA ARG A 243 -2.02 1.49 -1.17
C ARG A 243 -3.50 1.27 -0.90
N ARG A 244 -4.04 0.10 -1.24
CA ARG A 244 -5.45 -0.28 -1.06
C ARG A 244 -5.69 -1.08 0.21
N THR A 245 -4.67 -1.28 1.05
CA THR A 245 -4.71 -2.21 2.17
C THR A 245 -5.41 -1.66 3.41
N ILE A 246 -5.29 -0.36 3.69
CA ILE A 246 -5.83 0.26 4.90
C ILE A 246 -6.53 1.59 4.58
N SER A 247 -7.60 1.87 5.32
CA SER A 247 -8.37 3.11 5.28
C SER A 247 -8.75 3.58 6.69
N LEU A 248 -8.54 4.86 7.03
CA LEU A 248 -9.02 5.43 8.30
C LEU A 248 -10.53 5.65 8.26
N ILE A 249 -11.23 5.47 9.39
CA ILE A 249 -12.68 5.68 9.45
C ILE A 249 -13.04 7.16 9.18
N HIS A 250 -12.31 8.09 9.79
CA HIS A 250 -12.60 9.53 9.73
C HIS A 250 -11.91 10.25 8.56
N LYS A 251 -10.94 9.59 7.92
CA LYS A 251 -10.24 10.11 6.74
C LYS A 251 -10.05 8.98 5.73
N PRO A 252 -11.14 8.49 5.12
CA PRO A 252 -11.09 7.30 4.30
C PRO A 252 -10.19 7.49 3.08
N ASN A 253 -9.47 6.43 2.75
CA ASN A 253 -8.60 6.36 1.60
C ASN A 253 -9.44 6.35 0.32
N TYR A 254 -9.21 7.35 -0.55
CA TYR A 254 -9.96 7.55 -1.78
C TYR A 254 -9.89 6.36 -2.76
N PHE A 255 -8.81 5.57 -2.74
CA PHE A 255 -8.65 4.42 -3.62
C PHE A 255 -9.57 3.24 -3.27
N VAL A 256 -10.15 3.25 -2.08
CA VAL A 256 -10.88 2.11 -1.49
C VAL A 256 -12.13 2.55 -0.71
N SER A 257 -12.69 3.72 -1.02
CA SER A 257 -13.83 4.28 -0.30
C SER A 257 -15.18 3.73 -0.77
N ASP A 258 -15.25 2.43 -1.05
CA ASP A 258 -16.44 1.75 -1.53
C ASP A 258 -16.77 0.50 -0.70
N LEU A 259 -17.96 -0.06 -0.97
CA LEU A 259 -18.51 -1.20 -0.25
C LEU A 259 -17.66 -2.48 -0.44
N LEU A 260 -17.01 -2.63 -1.59
CA LEU A 260 -16.23 -3.83 -1.92
C LEU A 260 -14.98 -3.92 -1.05
N TYR A 261 -14.26 -2.80 -0.89
CA TYR A 261 -13.04 -2.79 -0.09
C TYR A 261 -13.29 -2.71 1.41
N LEU A 262 -14.23 -1.87 1.85
CA LEU A 262 -14.44 -1.61 3.28
C LEU A 262 -15.43 -2.57 3.93
N GLY A 263 -16.18 -3.33 3.12
CA GLY A 263 -17.34 -4.08 3.57
C GLY A 263 -18.47 -3.18 4.07
N ASN A 264 -19.65 -3.76 4.31
CA ASN A 264 -20.83 -3.01 4.69
C ASN A 264 -20.67 -2.24 6.01
N LYS A 265 -20.13 -2.88 7.04
CA LYS A 265 -19.93 -2.23 8.35
C LYS A 265 -18.88 -1.13 8.27
N GLY A 266 -17.76 -1.39 7.60
CA GLY A 266 -16.67 -0.42 7.46
C GLY A 266 -17.11 0.78 6.65
N TYR A 267 -17.75 0.54 5.49
CA TYR A 267 -18.29 1.58 4.62
C TYR A 267 -19.27 2.50 5.36
N ASN A 268 -20.26 1.95 6.06
CA ASN A 268 -21.23 2.75 6.83
C ASN A 268 -20.56 3.56 7.96
N LEU A 269 -19.54 3.02 8.64
CA LEU A 269 -18.76 3.80 9.61
C LEU A 269 -18.09 5.02 8.96
N THR A 270 -17.59 4.88 7.73
CA THR A 270 -16.97 6.01 7.02
C THR A 270 -18.00 7.05 6.55
N ILE A 271 -19.23 6.64 6.19
CA ILE A 271 -20.31 7.58 5.89
C ILE A 271 -20.64 8.38 7.14
N LEU A 272 -20.95 7.68 8.25
CA LEU A 272 -21.34 8.32 9.51
C LEU A 272 -20.24 9.24 10.06
N ALA A 273 -18.97 8.92 9.82
CA ALA A 273 -17.85 9.75 10.26
C ALA A 273 -17.60 10.98 9.37
N LYS A 274 -18.02 10.98 8.09
CA LYS A 274 -17.88 12.14 7.18
C LYS A 274 -18.95 13.20 7.43
N GLU A 275 -20.12 12.80 7.90
CA GLU A 275 -21.27 13.69 8.03
C GLU A 275 -21.18 14.52 9.32
N GLU A 276 -20.27 15.51 9.33
CA GLU A 276 -20.03 16.42 10.45
C GLU A 276 -21.31 17.14 10.91
N ASN A 277 -22.24 17.41 9.98
CA ASN A 277 -23.53 18.07 10.26
C ASN A 277 -24.51 17.23 11.10
N ILE A 278 -24.27 15.92 11.26
CA ILE A 278 -25.18 15.02 12.00
C ILE A 278 -24.73 14.87 13.47
N GLY A 279 -23.52 15.31 13.82
CA GLY A 279 -23.04 15.29 15.20
C GLY A 279 -22.82 13.89 15.79
N ILE A 280 -22.78 12.84 14.96
CA ILE A 280 -22.57 11.46 15.41
C ILE A 280 -21.10 11.27 15.78
N LYS A 281 -20.84 10.94 17.04
CA LYS A 281 -19.49 10.69 17.55
C LYS A 281 -19.10 9.23 17.32
N ILE A 282 -18.36 8.97 16.25
CA ILE A 282 -17.81 7.65 15.96
C ILE A 282 -16.42 7.50 16.61
N PRO A 283 -16.14 6.41 17.34
CA PRO A 283 -14.79 6.16 17.86
C PRO A 283 -13.76 6.01 16.74
N PHE A 284 -12.55 6.53 16.93
CA PHE A 284 -11.49 6.45 15.93
C PHE A 284 -11.07 5.01 15.66
N GLY A 285 -10.65 4.75 14.42
CA GLY A 285 -10.26 3.41 13.96
C GLY A 285 -9.80 3.42 12.52
N PHE A 286 -9.33 2.27 12.06
CA PHE A 286 -8.97 1.99 10.69
C PHE A 286 -9.53 0.64 10.25
N ILE A 287 -9.61 0.45 8.94
CA ILE A 287 -10.18 -0.71 8.28
C ILE A 287 -9.08 -1.30 7.40
N LEU A 288 -8.69 -2.54 7.66
CA LEU A 288 -7.97 -3.35 6.70
C LEU A 288 -8.97 -3.86 5.68
N THR A 289 -8.73 -3.58 4.41
CA THR A 289 -9.69 -3.82 3.35
C THR A 289 -9.74 -5.30 2.95
N THR A 290 -10.71 -5.67 2.11
CA THR A 290 -10.76 -6.99 1.46
C THR A 290 -9.52 -7.29 0.60
N GLU A 291 -8.72 -6.28 0.22
CA GLU A 291 -7.42 -6.49 -0.45
C GLU A 291 -6.43 -7.21 0.46
N VAL A 292 -6.44 -6.89 1.76
CA VAL A 292 -5.61 -7.61 2.75
C VAL A 292 -6.08 -9.04 2.86
N PHE A 293 -7.39 -9.30 2.92
CA PHE A 293 -7.94 -10.66 2.95
C PHE A 293 -7.48 -11.47 1.73
N ARG A 294 -7.68 -10.91 0.54
CA ARG A 294 -7.33 -11.53 -0.74
C ARG A 294 -5.85 -11.93 -0.81
N CYS A 295 -4.96 -11.10 -0.28
CA CYS A 295 -3.51 -11.33 -0.35
C CYS A 295 -2.88 -11.85 0.95
N TYR A 296 -3.68 -12.19 1.97
CA TYR A 296 -3.18 -12.47 3.32
C TYR A 296 -2.21 -13.65 3.37
N LYS A 297 -2.48 -14.70 2.59
CA LYS A 297 -1.60 -15.88 2.46
C LYS A 297 -0.19 -15.48 1.99
N LEU A 298 -0.10 -14.59 1.00
CA LEU A 298 1.18 -14.09 0.49
C LEU A 298 1.86 -13.18 1.50
N ILE A 299 1.10 -12.28 2.14
CA ILE A 299 1.61 -11.39 3.19
C ILE A 299 2.29 -12.20 4.30
N LYS A 300 1.71 -13.34 4.69
CA LYS A 300 2.29 -14.23 5.70
C LYS A 300 3.47 -15.06 5.20
N LYS A 301 3.50 -15.40 3.91
CA LYS A 301 4.53 -16.26 3.30
C LYS A 301 5.83 -15.52 3.02
N TYR A 302 5.76 -14.24 2.61
CA TYR A 302 6.91 -13.45 2.19
C TYR A 302 7.27 -12.37 3.22
N LYS A 303 8.52 -12.40 3.71
CA LYS A 303 9.01 -11.54 4.80
C LYS A 303 8.84 -10.04 4.48
N GLU A 304 9.17 -9.63 3.27
CA GLU A 304 9.11 -8.24 2.84
C GLU A 304 7.67 -7.71 2.80
N LEU A 305 6.70 -8.57 2.44
CA LEU A 305 5.28 -8.22 2.49
C LEU A 305 4.77 -8.14 3.93
N TRP A 306 5.23 -9.05 4.80
CA TRP A 306 4.92 -9.00 6.21
C TRP A 306 5.44 -7.71 6.86
N GLU A 307 6.68 -7.31 6.56
CA GLU A 307 7.29 -6.08 7.08
C GLU A 307 6.52 -4.82 6.63
N ASP A 308 6.10 -4.72 5.36
CA ASP A 308 5.25 -3.61 4.86
C ASP A 308 3.88 -3.59 5.57
N TYR A 309 3.25 -4.75 5.72
CA TYR A 309 1.98 -4.91 6.41
C TYR A 309 2.07 -4.50 7.89
N GLU A 310 3.09 -4.97 8.59
CA GLU A 310 3.37 -4.66 9.98
C GLU A 310 3.63 -3.16 10.18
N ALA A 311 4.48 -2.58 9.33
CA ALA A 311 4.81 -1.15 9.37
C ALA A 311 3.56 -0.28 9.21
N LYS A 312 2.67 -0.62 8.27
CA LYS A 312 1.43 0.12 8.03
C LYS A 312 0.46 0.04 9.20
N ILE A 313 0.29 -1.13 9.81
CA ILE A 313 -0.58 -1.26 10.99
C ILE A 313 -0.02 -0.43 12.14
N LYS A 314 1.30 -0.51 12.39
CA LYS A 314 1.97 0.30 13.43
C LYS A 314 1.81 1.80 13.17
N GLU A 315 1.93 2.25 11.94
CA GLU A 315 1.69 3.64 11.55
C GLU A 315 0.25 4.08 11.86
N HIS A 316 -0.75 3.26 11.50
CA HIS A 316 -2.15 3.60 11.75
C HIS A 316 -2.49 3.59 13.25
N VAL A 317 -1.92 2.67 14.03
CA VAL A 317 -2.04 2.71 15.49
C VAL A 317 -1.44 3.99 16.05
N ARG A 318 -0.25 4.43 15.61
CA ARG A 318 0.34 5.72 16.03
C ARG A 318 -0.53 6.93 15.70
N ILE A 319 -1.19 6.92 14.53
CA ILE A 319 -2.16 7.95 14.18
C ILE A 319 -3.31 7.96 15.20
N LEU A 320 -3.84 6.80 15.58
CA LEU A 320 -4.89 6.70 16.59
C LEU A 320 -4.41 7.12 17.99
N GLU A 321 -3.18 6.79 18.37
CA GLU A 321 -2.58 7.24 19.63
C GLU A 321 -2.57 8.77 19.71
N ASN A 322 -2.12 9.44 18.65
CA ASN A 322 -2.11 10.90 18.55
C ASN A 322 -3.52 11.51 18.58
N LEU A 323 -4.48 10.92 17.87
CA LEU A 323 -5.87 11.41 17.84
C LEU A 323 -6.59 11.24 19.19
N THR A 324 -6.20 10.23 19.97
CA THR A 324 -6.89 9.88 21.22
C THR A 324 -6.17 10.34 22.48
N ASN A 325 -4.92 10.81 22.35
CA ASN A 325 -3.99 11.04 23.46
C ASN A 325 -3.81 9.81 24.37
N LYS A 326 -3.94 8.61 23.82
CA LYS A 326 -3.75 7.33 24.51
C LYS A 326 -2.60 6.57 23.85
N LYS A 327 -2.07 5.55 24.53
CA LYS A 327 -0.98 4.74 24.01
C LYS A 327 -1.31 3.25 24.03
N PHE A 328 -1.08 2.56 22.92
CA PHE A 328 -1.32 1.13 22.79
C PHE A 328 -0.27 0.36 23.60
N GLY A 329 -0.73 -0.52 24.48
CA GLY A 329 0.14 -1.23 25.42
C GLY A 329 0.62 -0.43 26.64
N ASP A 330 0.14 0.80 26.86
CA ASP A 330 0.49 1.57 28.05
C ASP A 330 -0.42 1.25 29.23
N LYS A 331 0.16 0.99 30.40
CA LYS A 331 -0.59 0.74 31.64
C LYS A 331 -1.26 1.99 32.20
N LYS A 332 -0.72 3.19 31.91
CA LYS A 332 -1.19 4.45 32.51
C LYS A 332 -2.30 5.14 31.71
N ASN A 333 -2.39 4.92 30.42
CA ASN A 333 -3.46 5.45 29.59
C ASN A 333 -3.68 4.56 28.36
N PRO A 334 -4.21 3.34 28.58
CA PRO A 334 -4.28 2.33 27.54
C PRO A 334 -5.24 2.71 26.42
N LEU A 335 -4.74 2.60 25.19
CA LEU A 335 -5.56 2.47 23.98
C LEU A 335 -5.89 0.99 23.80
N LEU A 336 -7.18 0.66 23.80
CA LEU A 336 -7.67 -0.71 23.57
C LEU A 336 -8.52 -0.74 22.31
N PHE A 337 -8.50 -1.86 21.59
CA PHE A 337 -9.22 -2.02 20.33
C PHE A 337 -10.31 -3.09 20.39
N SER A 338 -11.36 -2.88 19.61
CA SER A 338 -12.20 -3.96 19.10
C SER A 338 -11.74 -4.29 17.68
N ILE A 339 -11.74 -5.58 17.36
CA ILE A 339 -11.46 -6.08 16.01
C ILE A 339 -12.71 -6.79 15.52
N ARG A 340 -13.31 -6.26 14.47
CA ARG A 340 -14.60 -6.70 13.93
C ARG A 340 -14.48 -6.99 12.45
N SER A 341 -15.20 -7.99 11.96
CA SER A 341 -15.29 -8.20 10.52
C SER A 341 -16.31 -7.29 9.84
N GLY A 342 -16.10 -7.04 8.54
CA GLY A 342 -17.04 -6.40 7.65
C GLY A 342 -16.96 -7.00 6.25
N SER A 343 -17.89 -7.89 5.90
CA SER A 343 -18.09 -8.34 4.52
C SER A 343 -18.93 -7.34 3.73
N ALA A 344 -18.80 -7.33 2.40
CA ALA A 344 -19.63 -6.50 1.51
C ALA A 344 -21.12 -6.84 1.65
N LEU A 345 -21.44 -8.12 1.77
CA LEU A 345 -22.78 -8.63 2.02
C LEU A 345 -22.97 -8.93 3.52
N SER A 346 -24.12 -8.55 4.08
CA SER A 346 -24.37 -8.68 5.52
C SER A 346 -24.47 -10.15 5.93
N MET A 347 -23.69 -10.55 6.94
CA MET A 347 -23.76 -11.88 7.57
C MET A 347 -23.95 -11.73 9.09
N PRO A 348 -25.18 -11.46 9.57
CA PRO A 348 -25.43 -11.18 10.98
C PRO A 348 -25.08 -12.37 11.88
N GLY A 349 -24.26 -12.15 12.91
CA GLY A 349 -23.91 -13.16 13.93
C GLY A 349 -23.00 -14.31 13.46
N MET A 350 -22.56 -14.33 12.20
CA MET A 350 -21.77 -15.43 11.64
C MET A 350 -20.25 -15.28 11.85
N MET A 351 -19.79 -14.05 11.97
CA MET A 351 -18.38 -13.71 12.05
C MET A 351 -17.95 -13.42 13.50
N SER A 352 -16.67 -13.67 13.80
CA SER A 352 -16.11 -13.40 15.12
C SER A 352 -15.97 -11.89 15.39
N THR A 353 -15.90 -11.53 16.67
CA THR A 353 -15.55 -10.18 17.12
C THR A 353 -14.67 -10.31 18.36
N LEU A 354 -13.54 -9.61 18.36
CA LEU A 354 -12.64 -9.53 19.50
C LEU A 354 -12.81 -8.17 20.16
N LEU A 355 -12.91 -8.18 21.49
CA LEU A 355 -13.09 -6.97 22.29
C LEU A 355 -11.89 -6.78 23.20
N ASN A 356 -11.57 -5.52 23.49
CA ASN A 356 -10.52 -5.13 24.43
C ASN A 356 -9.13 -5.68 24.07
N VAL A 357 -8.80 -5.79 22.78
CA VAL A 357 -7.46 -6.17 22.33
C VAL A 357 -6.44 -5.12 22.77
N GLY A 358 -5.29 -5.58 23.28
CA GLY A 358 -4.24 -4.77 23.87
C GLY A 358 -4.20 -4.80 25.40
N VAL A 359 -4.99 -5.67 26.04
CA VAL A 359 -4.99 -5.84 27.50
C VAL A 359 -4.12 -7.01 27.93
N ASN A 360 -3.41 -6.84 29.04
CA ASN A 360 -2.81 -7.91 29.82
C ASN A 360 -3.01 -7.59 31.31
N GLU A 361 -2.51 -8.44 32.20
CA GLU A 361 -2.71 -8.25 33.64
C GLU A 361 -2.15 -6.91 34.13
N GLU A 362 -0.96 -6.50 33.71
CA GLU A 362 -0.35 -5.22 34.09
C GLU A 362 -1.17 -4.01 33.61
N ILE A 363 -1.66 -4.04 32.37
CA ILE A 363 -2.47 -2.96 31.79
C ILE A 363 -3.82 -2.86 32.48
N ILE A 364 -4.41 -4.00 32.88
CA ILE A 364 -5.70 -4.05 33.56
C ILE A 364 -5.58 -3.58 35.01
N GLU A 365 -4.48 -3.90 35.69
CA GLU A 365 -4.18 -3.34 37.01
C GLU A 365 -4.05 -1.82 36.95
N GLY A 366 -3.30 -1.28 35.97
CA GLY A 366 -3.25 0.17 35.73
C GLY A 366 -4.62 0.77 35.44
N LEU A 367 -5.43 0.12 34.58
CA LEU A 367 -6.79 0.56 34.28
C LEU A 367 -7.69 0.56 35.53
N ALA A 368 -7.53 -0.41 36.43
CA ALA A 368 -8.24 -0.47 37.71
C ALA A 368 -7.92 0.75 38.59
N GLU A 369 -6.64 1.11 38.71
CA GLU A 369 -6.17 2.26 39.49
C GLU A 369 -6.73 3.58 38.94
N ILE A 370 -6.60 3.81 37.63
CA ILE A 370 -6.99 5.07 36.98
C ILE A 370 -8.50 5.26 36.97
N SER A 371 -9.24 4.19 36.70
CA SER A 371 -10.70 4.24 36.71
C SER A 371 -11.28 4.29 38.13
N LYS A 372 -10.46 4.00 39.16
CA LYS A 372 -10.91 3.72 40.54
C LYS A 372 -12.06 2.71 40.57
N ASN A 373 -12.05 1.79 39.61
CA ASN A 373 -13.11 0.81 39.40
C ASN A 373 -12.49 -0.55 39.03
N PRO A 374 -11.96 -1.29 40.03
CA PRO A 374 -11.34 -2.60 39.78
C PRO A 374 -12.33 -3.58 39.16
N TRP A 375 -13.61 -3.53 39.51
CA TRP A 375 -14.62 -4.40 38.91
C TRP A 375 -14.72 -4.19 37.38
N PHE A 376 -14.74 -2.94 36.92
CA PHE A 376 -14.79 -2.60 35.49
C PHE A 376 -13.55 -3.11 34.75
N ALA A 377 -12.36 -2.87 35.32
CA ALA A 377 -11.11 -3.28 34.71
C ALA A 377 -11.02 -4.80 34.58
N TRP A 378 -11.31 -5.55 35.64
CA TRP A 378 -11.27 -7.01 35.60
C TRP A 378 -12.40 -7.65 34.78
N ASP A 379 -13.60 -7.05 34.69
CA ASP A 379 -14.63 -7.50 33.73
C ASP A 379 -14.17 -7.28 32.27
N THR A 380 -13.42 -6.20 32.02
CA THR A 380 -12.84 -5.90 30.70
C THR A 380 -11.84 -6.99 30.29
N TYR A 381 -10.97 -7.42 31.21
CA TYR A 381 -10.02 -8.51 30.98
C TYR A 381 -10.72 -9.86 30.78
N ARG A 382 -11.68 -10.19 31.64
CA ARG A 382 -12.49 -11.41 31.52
C ARG A 382 -13.18 -11.50 30.15
N ARG A 383 -13.71 -10.38 29.63
CA ARG A 383 -14.33 -10.32 28.30
C ARG A 383 -13.35 -10.49 27.17
N PHE A 384 -12.15 -9.91 27.29
CA PHE A 384 -11.08 -10.16 26.33
C PHE A 384 -10.82 -11.66 26.22
N ILE A 385 -10.53 -12.32 27.34
CA ILE A 385 -10.26 -13.77 27.40
C ILE A 385 -11.41 -14.57 26.78
N GLN A 386 -12.65 -14.26 27.15
CA GLN A 386 -13.82 -14.91 26.59
C GLN A 386 -13.91 -14.74 25.07
N SER A 387 -13.80 -13.51 24.56
CA SER A 387 -13.88 -13.24 23.11
C SER A 387 -12.73 -13.91 22.34
N TRP A 388 -11.53 -13.91 22.92
CA TRP A 388 -10.34 -14.56 22.39
C TRP A 388 -10.57 -16.06 22.25
N ALA A 389 -10.94 -16.75 23.33
CA ALA A 389 -11.17 -18.18 23.28
C ALA A 389 -12.35 -18.59 22.39
N MET A 390 -13.40 -17.78 22.32
CA MET A 390 -14.51 -18.02 21.39
C MET A 390 -14.07 -17.97 19.92
N SER A 391 -13.05 -17.16 19.58
CA SER A 391 -12.48 -17.15 18.23
C SER A 391 -11.69 -18.41 17.88
N TYR A 392 -11.26 -19.18 18.89
CA TYR A 392 -10.69 -20.54 18.73
C TYR A 392 -11.76 -21.65 18.82
N GLY A 393 -13.05 -21.28 18.88
CA GLY A 393 -14.16 -22.24 18.87
C GLY A 393 -14.63 -22.70 20.24
N ILE A 394 -14.09 -22.18 21.35
CA ILE A 394 -14.62 -22.49 22.69
C ILE A 394 -16.04 -21.91 22.82
N PRO A 395 -17.07 -22.71 23.15
CA PRO A 395 -18.44 -22.25 23.17
C PRO A 395 -18.71 -21.29 24.33
N ARG A 396 -19.65 -20.37 24.14
CA ARG A 396 -20.09 -19.42 25.19
C ARG A 396 -20.53 -20.13 26.47
N ASP A 397 -21.13 -21.32 26.36
CA ASP A 397 -21.65 -22.07 27.51
C ASP A 397 -20.56 -22.53 28.49
N PHE A 398 -19.33 -22.73 27.99
CA PHE A 398 -18.17 -22.96 28.86
C PHE A 398 -18.00 -21.82 29.86
N PHE A 399 -18.03 -20.58 29.38
CA PHE A 399 -17.92 -19.39 30.22
C PHE A 399 -19.17 -19.15 31.07
N ASN A 400 -20.36 -19.47 30.56
CA ASN A 400 -21.59 -19.39 31.34
C ASN A 400 -21.53 -20.29 32.59
N ASN A 401 -20.94 -21.49 32.47
CA ASN A 401 -20.77 -22.41 33.59
C ASN A 401 -19.77 -21.88 34.62
N LEU A 402 -18.60 -21.41 34.20
CA LEU A 402 -17.61 -20.76 35.10
C LEU A 402 -18.23 -19.58 35.86
N MET A 403 -18.97 -18.72 35.15
CA MET A 403 -19.69 -17.59 35.75
C MET A 403 -20.77 -18.05 36.76
N ARG A 404 -21.51 -19.13 36.48
CA ARG A 404 -22.51 -19.69 37.40
C ARG A 404 -21.87 -20.26 38.66
N GLU A 405 -20.79 -21.00 38.52
CA GLU A 405 -20.05 -21.57 39.65
C GLU A 405 -19.48 -20.47 40.54
N HIS A 406 -18.90 -19.42 39.94
CA HIS A 406 -18.36 -18.29 40.69
C HIS A 406 -19.45 -17.51 41.43
N LYS A 407 -20.63 -17.33 40.80
CA LYS A 407 -21.80 -16.73 41.47
C LYS A 407 -22.26 -17.57 42.67
N ARG A 408 -22.26 -18.90 42.55
CA ARG A 408 -22.58 -19.82 43.66
C ARG A 408 -21.56 -19.74 44.79
N LYS A 409 -20.26 -19.72 44.46
CA LYS A 409 -19.16 -19.59 45.42
C LYS A 409 -19.32 -18.35 46.31
N TYR A 410 -19.67 -17.21 45.71
CA TYR A 410 -19.82 -15.93 46.41
C TYR A 410 -21.26 -15.58 46.82
N LYS A 411 -22.22 -16.49 46.59
CA LYS A 411 -23.66 -16.30 46.89
C LYS A 411 -24.26 -15.02 46.29
N VAL A 412 -23.77 -14.59 45.13
CA VAL A 412 -24.30 -13.42 44.40
C VAL A 412 -25.30 -13.84 43.32
N LYS A 413 -26.32 -13.01 43.07
CA LYS A 413 -27.35 -13.31 42.05
C LYS A 413 -26.96 -12.81 40.67
N LYS A 414 -26.46 -11.57 40.58
CA LYS A 414 -26.10 -10.92 39.31
C LYS A 414 -24.60 -10.65 39.26
N LYS A 415 -24.04 -10.64 38.03
CA LYS A 415 -22.63 -10.33 37.78
C LYS A 415 -22.20 -8.97 38.36
N LYS A 416 -23.10 -7.98 38.30
CA LYS A 416 -22.86 -6.63 38.83
C LYS A 416 -22.71 -6.60 40.36
N ASP A 417 -23.10 -7.66 41.06
CA ASP A 417 -23.05 -7.75 42.52
C ASP A 417 -21.68 -8.28 43.01
N PHE A 418 -20.77 -8.68 42.11
CA PHE A 418 -19.41 -9.05 42.49
C PHE A 418 -18.61 -7.82 42.97
N ALA A 419 -17.74 -8.03 43.95
CA ALA A 419 -16.68 -7.08 44.29
C ALA A 419 -15.55 -7.09 43.23
N GLY A 420 -14.69 -6.07 43.24
CA GLY A 420 -13.55 -5.98 42.32
C GLY A 420 -12.63 -7.19 42.35
N GLU A 421 -12.21 -7.62 43.56
CA GLU A 421 -11.37 -8.82 43.74
C GLU A 421 -12.05 -10.11 43.30
N GLN A 422 -13.37 -10.21 43.48
CA GLN A 422 -14.13 -11.38 43.00
C GLN A 422 -14.15 -11.43 41.47
N MET A 423 -14.23 -10.27 40.80
CA MET A 423 -14.14 -10.20 39.35
C MET A 423 -12.72 -10.52 38.85
N ARG A 424 -11.69 -10.07 39.57
CA ARG A 424 -10.28 -10.42 39.31
C ARG A 424 -10.08 -11.93 39.35
N GLU A 425 -10.54 -12.58 40.41
CA GLU A 425 -10.44 -14.04 40.54
C GLU A 425 -11.14 -14.76 39.38
N LEU A 426 -12.31 -14.27 38.95
CA LEU A 426 -13.04 -14.85 37.81
C LEU A 426 -12.27 -14.70 36.50
N ALA A 427 -11.67 -13.53 36.25
CA ALA A 427 -10.86 -13.30 35.06
C ALA A 427 -9.65 -14.25 35.00
N LEU A 428 -8.95 -14.41 36.13
CA LEU A 428 -7.82 -15.35 36.25
C LEU A 428 -8.26 -16.82 36.17
N LEU A 429 -9.46 -17.14 36.65
CA LEU A 429 -10.07 -18.46 36.44
C LEU A 429 -10.34 -18.71 34.95
N TYR A 430 -10.89 -17.72 34.23
CA TYR A 430 -11.11 -17.82 32.78
C TYR A 430 -9.80 -18.08 32.04
N ARG A 431 -8.75 -17.29 32.31
CA ARG A 431 -7.42 -17.46 31.70
C ARG A 431 -6.91 -18.88 31.88
N ARG A 432 -6.80 -19.34 33.13
CA ARG A 432 -6.30 -20.68 33.46
C ARG A 432 -7.15 -21.80 32.86
N SER A 433 -8.47 -21.61 32.79
CA SER A 433 -9.39 -22.64 32.27
C SER A 433 -9.30 -22.74 30.74
N VAL A 434 -9.07 -21.62 30.06
CA VAL A 434 -8.87 -21.55 28.61
C VAL A 434 -7.49 -22.10 28.20
N GLU A 435 -6.44 -21.77 28.95
CA GLU A 435 -5.08 -22.30 28.71
C GLU A 435 -5.02 -23.82 28.90
N LYS A 436 -5.77 -24.38 29.86
CA LYS A 436 -5.92 -25.84 30.02
C LYS A 436 -6.57 -26.53 28.82
N LEU A 437 -7.33 -25.80 28.00
CA LEU A 437 -7.91 -26.29 26.75
C LEU A 437 -6.98 -26.09 25.55
N GLY A 438 -5.73 -25.65 25.78
CA GLY A 438 -4.72 -25.45 24.73
C GLY A 438 -4.82 -24.11 24.00
N VAL A 439 -5.66 -23.18 24.47
CA VAL A 439 -5.75 -21.83 23.90
C VAL A 439 -4.96 -20.87 24.77
N TYR A 440 -3.82 -20.40 24.26
CA TYR A 440 -2.97 -19.46 24.99
C TYR A 440 -3.46 -18.01 24.85
N ILE A 441 -3.44 -17.28 25.96
CA ILE A 441 -3.68 -15.84 25.99
C ILE A 441 -2.34 -15.14 25.83
N LEU A 442 -2.20 -14.35 24.76
CA LEU A 442 -0.97 -13.60 24.48
C LEU A 442 -0.90 -12.38 25.40
N ASP A 443 0.25 -12.11 26.02
CA ASP A 443 0.41 -10.94 26.91
C ASP A 443 0.94 -9.70 26.18
N ASP A 444 1.64 -9.86 25.05
CA ASP A 444 2.12 -8.72 24.24
C ASP A 444 0.96 -8.10 23.42
N PRO A 445 0.67 -6.80 23.59
CA PRO A 445 -0.41 -6.12 22.86
C PRO A 445 -0.27 -6.17 21.34
N TRP A 446 0.94 -6.13 20.79
CA TRP A 446 1.15 -6.17 19.34
C TRP A 446 0.88 -7.55 18.78
N GLU A 447 1.39 -8.60 19.42
CA GLU A 447 1.07 -9.98 19.06
C GLU A 447 -0.44 -10.23 19.12
N GLN A 448 -1.13 -9.73 20.16
CA GLN A 448 -2.59 -9.80 20.25
C GLN A 448 -3.28 -9.13 19.06
N LEU A 449 -2.81 -7.96 18.63
CA LEU A 449 -3.40 -7.23 17.51
C LEU A 449 -3.23 -7.99 16.20
N PHE A 450 -2.01 -8.42 15.87
CA PHE A 450 -1.75 -9.15 14.63
C PHE A 450 -2.48 -10.50 14.60
N LYS A 451 -2.43 -11.24 15.70
CA LYS A 451 -3.14 -12.52 15.82
C LYS A 451 -4.66 -12.31 15.83
N GLY A 452 -5.14 -11.23 16.45
CA GLY A 452 -6.55 -10.87 16.42
C GLY A 452 -7.07 -10.54 15.02
N ILE A 453 -6.27 -9.84 14.21
CA ILE A 453 -6.59 -9.61 12.80
C ILE A 453 -6.63 -10.95 12.03
N GLU A 454 -5.63 -11.82 12.24
CA GLU A 454 -5.61 -13.17 11.64
C GLU A 454 -6.87 -13.97 11.97
N LEU A 455 -7.26 -14.00 13.25
CA LEU A 455 -8.46 -14.72 13.72
C LEU A 455 -9.73 -14.19 13.05
N ILE A 456 -9.85 -12.87 12.86
CA ILE A 456 -11.01 -12.28 12.20
C ILE A 456 -11.03 -12.60 10.70
N LEU A 457 -9.88 -12.55 10.02
CA LEU A 457 -9.78 -12.97 8.61
C LEU A 457 -10.17 -14.45 8.46
N ASN A 458 -9.60 -15.33 9.29
CA ASN A 458 -9.88 -16.76 9.27
C ASN A 458 -11.33 -17.08 9.65
N SER A 459 -12.01 -16.20 10.42
CA SER A 459 -13.42 -16.39 10.77
C SER A 459 -14.36 -16.38 9.55
N TRP A 460 -13.90 -15.85 8.40
CA TRP A 460 -14.61 -16.01 7.12
C TRP A 460 -14.79 -17.48 6.74
N HIS A 461 -13.83 -18.34 7.05
CA HIS A 461 -13.85 -19.77 6.70
C HIS A 461 -14.37 -20.66 7.83
N ASN A 462 -14.96 -20.09 8.89
CA ASN A 462 -15.52 -20.89 9.97
C ASN A 462 -16.77 -21.64 9.50
N HIS A 463 -17.10 -22.75 10.17
CA HIS A 463 -18.23 -23.59 9.79
C HIS A 463 -19.57 -22.83 9.69
N LYS A 464 -19.84 -21.88 10.60
CA LYS A 464 -21.09 -21.10 10.60
C LYS A 464 -21.18 -20.15 9.40
N ALA A 465 -20.07 -19.51 9.05
CA ALA A 465 -19.95 -18.59 7.93
C ALA A 465 -20.04 -19.34 6.59
N ASN A 466 -19.36 -20.48 6.46
CA ASN A 466 -19.44 -21.34 5.27
C ASN A 466 -20.87 -21.83 5.04
N ALA A 467 -21.49 -22.44 6.06
CA ALA A 467 -22.88 -22.91 5.98
C ALA A 467 -23.85 -21.78 5.63
N TYR A 468 -23.68 -20.58 6.21
CA TYR A 468 -24.50 -19.43 5.85
C TYR A 468 -24.33 -19.03 4.38
N ARG A 469 -23.09 -19.01 3.86
CA ARG A 469 -22.82 -18.69 2.46
C ARG A 469 -23.40 -19.74 1.51
N GLU A 470 -23.30 -21.03 1.83
CA GLU A 470 -23.90 -22.11 1.06
C GLU A 470 -25.43 -21.94 0.98
N ILE A 471 -26.09 -21.73 2.12
CA ILE A 471 -27.54 -21.53 2.20
C ILE A 471 -27.99 -20.30 1.40
N MET A 472 -27.24 -19.20 1.51
CA MET A 472 -27.55 -17.94 0.85
C MET A 472 -26.96 -17.83 -0.57
N GLN A 473 -26.33 -18.90 -1.08
CA GLN A 473 -25.66 -18.96 -2.39
C GLN A 473 -24.66 -17.81 -2.64
N LEU A 474 -23.88 -17.48 -1.60
CA LEU A 474 -22.88 -16.42 -1.66
C LEU A 474 -21.50 -16.98 -2.02
N SER A 475 -20.81 -16.31 -2.94
CA SER A 475 -19.43 -16.65 -3.31
C SER A 475 -18.46 -16.52 -2.13
N GLU A 476 -17.49 -17.43 -2.03
CA GLU A 476 -16.43 -17.37 -1.03
C GLU A 476 -15.39 -16.26 -1.32
N GLU A 477 -15.30 -15.85 -2.58
CA GLU A 477 -14.32 -14.88 -3.10
C GLU A 477 -14.55 -13.43 -2.63
N TRP A 478 -15.71 -13.14 -2.04
CA TRP A 478 -16.00 -11.80 -1.50
C TRP A 478 -15.05 -11.40 -0.37
N GLY A 479 -14.65 -12.38 0.46
CA GLY A 479 -13.80 -12.15 1.61
C GLY A 479 -14.39 -11.22 2.67
N THR A 480 -13.51 -10.71 3.54
CA THR A 480 -13.92 -9.80 4.62
C THR A 480 -12.90 -8.70 4.88
N ALA A 481 -13.37 -7.49 5.17
CA ALA A 481 -12.56 -6.43 5.75
C ALA A 481 -12.46 -6.60 7.28
N VAL A 482 -11.41 -6.04 7.88
CA VAL A 482 -11.18 -6.06 9.32
C VAL A 482 -11.17 -4.64 9.85
N ILE A 483 -12.09 -4.35 10.76
CA ILE A 483 -12.28 -3.04 11.39
C ILE A 483 -11.58 -3.08 12.74
N VAL A 484 -10.51 -2.29 12.89
CA VAL A 484 -9.81 -2.06 14.15
C VAL A 484 -10.25 -0.70 14.69
N GLN A 485 -11.04 -0.71 15.75
CA GLN A 485 -11.67 0.50 16.28
C GLN A 485 -11.45 0.62 17.78
N GLN A 486 -11.14 1.83 18.25
CA GLN A 486 -10.96 2.15 19.65
C GLN A 486 -12.17 1.69 20.49
N MET A 487 -11.88 1.08 21.64
CA MET A 487 -12.88 0.71 22.63
C MET A 487 -13.52 1.94 23.29
N VAL A 488 -14.85 1.87 23.40
CA VAL A 488 -15.68 2.70 24.28
C VAL A 488 -16.45 1.77 25.21
N PHE A 489 -16.66 2.21 26.46
CA PHE A 489 -17.09 1.32 27.54
C PHE A 489 -18.46 1.69 28.08
N GLY A 490 -19.47 0.90 27.71
CA GLY A 490 -20.82 1.01 28.30
C GLY A 490 -20.90 0.50 29.75
N ASN A 491 -19.89 -0.23 30.22
CA ASN A 491 -19.79 -0.82 31.57
C ASN A 491 -18.86 -0.05 32.52
N LYS A 492 -18.47 1.18 32.20
CA LYS A 492 -17.49 1.94 33.01
C LYS A 492 -18.09 2.52 34.28
N THR A 493 -19.26 3.15 34.18
CA THR A 493 -19.96 3.82 35.28
C THR A 493 -21.47 3.64 35.14
N LEU A 494 -22.25 3.99 36.16
CA LEU A 494 -23.71 3.92 36.12
C LEU A 494 -24.33 4.84 35.05
N SER A 495 -23.63 5.91 34.64
CA SER A 495 -24.04 6.80 33.54
C SER A 495 -23.52 6.34 32.17
N SER A 496 -22.93 5.15 32.09
CA SER A 496 -22.52 4.50 30.85
C SER A 496 -23.55 3.44 30.46
N GLY A 497 -23.71 3.20 29.16
CA GLY A 497 -24.63 2.18 28.67
C GLY A 497 -24.35 1.80 27.22
N THR A 498 -25.11 0.82 26.75
CA THR A 498 -25.07 0.35 25.36
C THR A 498 -26.50 0.08 24.91
N GLY A 499 -26.75 0.15 23.61
CA GLY A 499 -28.07 -0.10 23.06
C GLY A 499 -28.05 -0.32 21.55
N VAL A 500 -29.15 -0.85 21.05
CA VAL A 500 -29.44 -1.01 19.63
C VAL A 500 -30.81 -0.39 19.40
N THR A 501 -30.91 0.45 18.36
CA THR A 501 -32.18 1.09 17.99
C THR A 501 -32.43 0.95 16.50
N LEU A 502 -33.70 0.85 16.16
CA LEU A 502 -34.28 0.96 14.84
C LEU A 502 -35.05 2.29 14.78
N THR A 503 -35.09 2.90 13.60
CA THR A 503 -35.90 4.11 13.35
C THR A 503 -37.35 3.79 13.01
N THR A 504 -37.67 2.50 12.87
CA THR A 504 -39.01 1.99 12.60
C THR A 504 -39.34 0.87 13.57
N SER A 505 -40.62 0.74 13.91
CA SER A 505 -41.09 -0.40 14.68
C SER A 505 -41.03 -1.68 13.84
N PRO A 506 -40.46 -2.79 14.35
CA PRO A 506 -40.59 -4.09 13.72
C PRO A 506 -42.00 -4.67 13.87
N VAL A 507 -42.80 -4.12 14.79
CA VAL A 507 -44.17 -4.57 15.08
C VAL A 507 -45.15 -3.47 14.68
N GLY A 508 -45.95 -3.72 13.65
CA GLY A 508 -46.94 -2.76 13.13
C GLY A 508 -46.38 -1.78 12.10
N LYS A 509 -47.28 -1.03 11.47
CA LYS A 509 -46.93 0.02 10.50
C LYS A 509 -47.37 1.36 11.05
N PHE A 510 -46.40 2.23 11.32
CA PHE A 510 -46.65 3.59 11.80
C PHE A 510 -46.26 4.60 10.72
N PRO A 511 -47.04 5.67 10.51
CA PRO A 511 -46.74 6.69 9.50
C PRO A 511 -45.63 7.66 9.93
N ARG A 512 -45.00 7.46 11.10
CA ARG A 512 -43.94 8.31 11.66
C ARG A 512 -42.74 7.48 12.13
N ILE A 513 -41.59 8.13 12.30
CA ILE A 513 -40.42 7.54 12.97
C ILE A 513 -40.79 7.22 14.41
N ILE A 514 -40.57 5.96 14.81
CA ILE A 514 -40.71 5.50 16.19
C ILE A 514 -39.43 4.75 16.53
N LEU A 515 -38.72 5.24 17.54
CA LEU A 515 -37.52 4.58 18.02
C LEU A 515 -37.91 3.28 18.71
N TRP A 516 -37.39 2.17 18.19
CA TRP A 516 -37.64 0.84 18.71
C TRP A 516 -36.32 0.15 18.97
N GLY A 517 -36.11 -0.34 20.18
CA GLY A 517 -34.82 -0.90 20.54
C GLY A 517 -34.65 -1.19 22.01
N ASP A 518 -33.49 -1.75 22.32
CA ASP A 518 -33.12 -2.17 23.65
C ASP A 518 -31.84 -1.47 24.07
N TYR A 519 -31.80 -0.96 25.30
CA TYR A 519 -30.61 -0.43 25.92
C TYR A 519 -30.40 -1.03 27.32
N THR A 520 -29.15 -1.03 27.79
CA THR A 520 -28.84 -1.45 29.15
C THR A 520 -27.72 -0.59 29.73
N PRO A 521 -27.90 -0.02 30.94
CA PRO A 521 -26.86 0.72 31.63
C PRO A 521 -25.80 -0.22 32.22
N TYR A 522 -24.58 0.27 32.36
CA TYR A 522 -23.46 -0.41 33.02
C TYR A 522 -23.07 -1.77 32.38
N ASN A 523 -23.34 -1.95 31.10
CA ASN A 523 -23.15 -3.20 30.35
C ASN A 523 -22.54 -2.94 28.97
N GLN A 524 -22.03 -3.98 28.31
CA GLN A 524 -21.49 -3.92 26.95
C GLN A 524 -22.47 -4.55 25.95
N GLY A 525 -22.36 -4.20 24.66
CA GLY A 525 -23.34 -4.62 23.64
C GLY A 525 -23.56 -6.14 23.55
N GLU A 526 -22.53 -6.93 23.88
CA GLU A 526 -22.64 -8.39 23.98
C GLU A 526 -23.68 -8.85 24.99
N ASP A 527 -23.86 -8.12 26.10
CA ASP A 527 -24.81 -8.49 27.15
C ASP A 527 -26.25 -8.41 26.62
N ILE A 528 -26.57 -7.41 25.79
CA ILE A 528 -27.88 -7.29 25.11
C ILE A 528 -28.10 -8.46 24.16
N VAL A 529 -27.15 -8.71 23.26
CA VAL A 529 -27.28 -9.75 22.23
C VAL A 529 -27.40 -11.15 22.85
N SER A 530 -26.78 -11.38 24.00
CA SER A 530 -26.84 -12.67 24.71
C SER A 530 -28.16 -12.91 25.46
N GLY A 531 -28.98 -11.89 25.69
CA GLY A 531 -30.21 -11.99 26.50
C GLY A 531 -29.96 -12.27 27.99
N LEU A 532 -28.71 -12.16 28.47
CA LEU A 532 -28.34 -12.50 29.85
C LEU A 532 -28.61 -11.36 30.86
N VAL A 533 -28.97 -10.17 30.37
CA VAL A 533 -29.27 -9.00 31.18
C VAL A 533 -30.64 -8.45 30.82
N ASN A 534 -31.30 -7.82 31.79
CA ASN A 534 -32.54 -7.11 31.53
C ASN A 534 -32.21 -5.85 30.72
N ALA A 535 -32.75 -5.77 29.51
CA ALA A 535 -32.72 -4.58 28.69
C ALA A 535 -33.99 -3.74 28.89
N TYR A 536 -33.84 -2.45 28.74
CA TYR A 536 -34.90 -1.45 28.83
C TYR A 536 -35.27 -0.95 27.44
N PRO A 537 -36.56 -0.66 27.19
CA PRO A 537 -37.02 -0.12 25.92
C PRO A 537 -36.43 1.29 25.69
N ILE A 538 -36.04 1.59 24.45
CA ILE A 538 -35.45 2.89 24.10
C ILE A 538 -36.48 4.04 24.07
N SER A 539 -37.77 3.73 24.01
CA SER A 539 -38.85 4.73 23.94
C SER A 539 -40.03 4.41 24.86
N LEU A 540 -40.74 5.46 25.29
CA LEU A 540 -41.95 5.33 26.10
C LEU A 540 -43.07 4.63 25.35
N GLU A 541 -43.13 4.79 24.03
CA GLU A 541 -44.13 4.14 23.18
C GLU A 541 -43.90 2.63 23.14
N GLN A 542 -42.66 2.19 22.86
CA GLN A 542 -42.30 0.78 22.92
C GLN A 542 -42.59 0.20 24.30
N ARG A 543 -42.23 0.90 25.37
CA ARG A 543 -42.51 0.48 26.76
C ARG A 543 -43.99 0.17 26.98
N LYS A 544 -44.88 1.09 26.54
CA LYS A 544 -46.34 0.94 26.71
C LYS A 544 -46.88 -0.21 25.87
N ILE A 545 -46.42 -0.35 24.63
CA ILE A 545 -46.89 -1.40 23.71
C ILE A 545 -46.45 -2.79 24.18
N GLU A 546 -45.20 -2.95 24.60
CA GLU A 546 -44.65 -4.22 25.06
C GLU A 546 -44.95 -4.51 26.55
N ASN A 547 -45.61 -3.58 27.25
CA ASN A 547 -45.86 -3.63 28.69
C ASN A 547 -44.60 -3.93 29.53
N ARG A 548 -43.49 -3.24 29.21
CA ARG A 548 -42.17 -3.46 29.84
C ARG A 548 -41.89 -2.48 30.98
N GLU A 549 -41.08 -2.94 31.94
CA GLU A 549 -40.58 -2.12 33.04
C GLU A 549 -39.35 -1.28 32.64
N GLY A 550 -39.09 -0.20 33.40
CA GLY A 550 -37.94 0.70 33.21
C GLY A 550 -38.30 2.02 32.51
N HIS A 551 -37.61 3.10 32.88
CA HIS A 551 -37.78 4.42 32.26
C HIS A 551 -36.72 4.61 31.17
N PRO A 552 -37.11 4.96 29.93
CA PRO A 552 -36.18 5.34 28.87
C PRO A 552 -35.28 6.50 29.26
#